data_AF-A0A9W8J0Z3-F1
#
_entry.id   AF-A0A9W8J0Z3-F1
#
_cell.length_a   1.000
_cell.length_b   1.000
_cell.length_c   1.000
_cell.angle_alpha   90.00
_cell.angle_beta   90.00
_cell.angle_gamma   90.00
#
_symmetry.space_group_name_H-M   'P 1'
#
loop_
_entity.id
_entity.type
_entity.pdbx_description
1 polymer ?
#
loop_
_entity_poly.entity_id
_entity_poly.type
_entity_poly.pdbx_seq_one_letter_code
_entity_poly.pdbx_strand_id
1 'polypeptide(L)'
;MFGSNPKGFNAPGDEIIFSYRGANPNPEWFLDEPDQYTVECTVKADTSMVKPEKRVSYTDGRLRKYYQINYDIVLLFGLTELKAQIAYMERGVEKRGTAAVIYDDDGLNVSDRSP
;
A
#
# COMPACT_ATOMS: atom_id res chain seq x y z
N MET A 1 4.99 -20.50 25.97
CA MET A 1 4.97 -19.05 26.26
C MET A 1 4.75 -18.31 24.95
N PHE A 2 3.58 -17.71 24.80
CA PHE A 2 3.13 -17.06 23.58
C PHE A 2 3.75 -15.67 23.49
N GLY A 3 4.76 -15.52 22.63
CA GLY A 3 5.35 -14.22 22.33
C GLY A 3 4.30 -13.32 21.71
N SER A 4 4.01 -12.23 22.42
CA SER A 4 3.14 -11.11 22.07
C SER A 4 3.21 -10.72 20.59
N ASN A 5 2.04 -10.44 20.02
CA ASN A 5 1.84 -9.87 18.68
C ASN A 5 2.86 -8.73 18.45
N PRO A 6 3.73 -8.80 17.41
CA PRO A 6 4.68 -7.73 17.15
C PRO A 6 3.91 -6.43 16.91
N LYS A 7 4.22 -5.39 17.68
CA LYS A 7 3.55 -4.07 17.64
C LYS A 7 3.62 -3.35 16.28
N GLY A 8 4.24 -3.95 15.26
CA GLY A 8 4.45 -3.37 13.93
C GLY A 8 3.29 -3.50 12.94
N PHE A 9 2.29 -4.37 13.19
CA PHE A 9 1.14 -4.52 12.28
C PHE A 9 0.09 -3.42 12.40
N ASN A 10 0.12 -2.64 13.49
CA ASN A 10 -0.91 -1.65 13.77
C ASN A 10 -0.54 -0.24 13.25
N ALA A 11 0.64 -0.08 12.64
CA ALA A 11 0.98 1.15 11.95
C ALA A 11 0.31 1.08 10.57
N PRO A 12 -0.40 2.14 10.14
CA PRO A 12 -0.94 2.21 8.79
C PRO A 12 0.16 1.94 7.77
N GLY A 13 -0.10 1.05 6.82
CA GLY A 13 0.78 0.91 5.66
C GLY A 13 0.61 2.14 4.79
N ASP A 14 1.71 2.84 4.51
CA ASP A 14 1.75 3.87 3.48
C ASP A 14 2.15 3.17 2.17
N GLU A 15 1.19 3.05 1.26
CA GLU A 15 1.37 2.37 -0.02
C GLU A 15 1.30 3.39 -1.15
N ILE A 16 2.32 3.43 -2.00
CA ILE A 16 2.44 4.42 -3.07
C ILE A 16 1.82 3.86 -4.34
N ILE A 17 0.92 4.62 -4.96
CA ILE A 17 0.30 4.28 -6.24
C ILE A 17 1.05 5.00 -7.35
N PHE A 18 1.52 4.24 -8.34
CA PHE A 18 2.20 4.75 -9.52
C PHE A 18 1.30 4.71 -10.75
N SER A 19 1.43 5.71 -11.62
CA SER A 19 0.82 5.72 -12.95
C SER A 19 1.92 5.67 -14.00
N TYR A 20 1.79 4.77 -14.98
CA TYR A 20 2.65 4.77 -16.16
C TYR A 20 2.24 5.91 -17.11
N ARG A 21 3.23 6.63 -17.65
CA ARG A 21 3.09 7.81 -18.52
C ARG A 21 3.88 7.67 -19.83
N GLY A 22 4.51 6.53 -20.06
CA GLY A 22 5.32 6.27 -21.26
C GLY A 22 4.51 5.79 -22.46
N ALA A 23 5.21 5.43 -23.54
CA ALA A 23 4.61 5.08 -24.82
C ALA A 23 4.30 3.58 -24.98
N ASN A 24 4.78 2.71 -24.08
CA ASN A 24 4.49 1.28 -24.14
C ASN A 24 3.00 1.04 -23.83
N PRO A 25 2.21 0.44 -24.74
CA PRO A 25 0.79 0.19 -24.50
C PRO A 25 0.54 -0.94 -23.49
N ASN A 26 1.55 -1.75 -23.17
CA ASN A 26 1.44 -2.85 -22.22
C ASN A 26 2.71 -2.95 -21.35
N PRO A 27 2.92 -1.99 -20.43
CA PRO A 27 4.04 -2.03 -19.52
C PRO A 27 3.86 -3.19 -18.53
N GLU A 28 4.81 -4.12 -18.50
CA GLU A 28 4.74 -5.32 -17.64
C GLU A 28 5.53 -5.14 -16.34
N TRP A 29 6.73 -4.56 -16.45
CA TRP A 29 7.63 -4.40 -15.32
C TRP A 29 7.97 -2.93 -15.08
N PHE A 30 7.94 -2.53 -13.81
CA PHE A 30 8.32 -1.19 -13.38
C PHE A 30 9.76 -0.85 -13.78
N LEU A 31 10.67 -1.82 -13.67
CA LEU A 31 12.10 -1.62 -13.90
C LEU A 31 12.51 -1.46 -15.37
N ASP A 32 11.62 -1.77 -16.32
CA ASP A 32 11.94 -1.64 -17.74
C ASP A 32 11.99 -0.17 -18.17
N GLU A 33 11.12 0.67 -17.59
CA GLU A 33 11.00 2.10 -17.88
C GLU A 33 10.67 2.90 -16.61
N PRO A 34 11.54 2.89 -15.59
CA PRO A 34 11.22 3.44 -14.27
C PRO A 34 10.90 4.93 -14.29
N ASP A 35 11.58 5.69 -15.16
CA ASP A 35 11.37 7.13 -15.33
C ASP A 35 10.02 7.49 -15.97
N GLN A 36 9.29 6.48 -16.48
CA GLN A 36 7.97 6.66 -17.05
C GLN A 36 6.85 6.44 -16.03
N TYR A 37 7.17 6.16 -14.76
CA TYR A 37 6.19 6.04 -13.69
C TYR A 37 6.21 7.26 -12.78
N THR A 38 5.05 7.88 -12.57
CA THR A 38 4.88 9.00 -11.63
C THR A 38 4.10 8.54 -10.41
N VAL A 39 4.41 9.09 -9.24
CA VAL A 39 3.56 8.93 -8.07
C VAL A 39 2.24 9.65 -8.34
N GLU A 40 1.13 8.95 -8.19
CA GLU A 40 -0.22 9.52 -8.35
C GLU A 40 -0.81 9.91 -6.99
N CYS A 41 -0.60 9.07 -5.98
CA CYS A 41 -0.99 9.32 -4.60
C CYS A 41 -0.34 8.32 -3.64
N THR A 42 -0.42 8.63 -2.35
CA THR A 42 -0.13 7.70 -1.25
C THR A 42 -1.43 7.24 -0.61
N VAL A 43 -1.63 5.93 -0.48
CA VAL A 43 -2.75 5.32 0.22
C VAL A 43 -2.31 4.94 1.62
N LYS A 44 -2.97 5.52 2.62
CA LYS A 44 -2.78 5.18 4.03
C LYS A 44 -3.85 4.18 4.45
N ALA A 45 -3.46 2.92 4.60
CA ALA A 45 -4.36 1.81 4.92
C ALA A 45 -4.42 1.56 6.44
N ASP A 46 -5.63 1.55 7.03
CA ASP A 46 -5.81 1.07 8.40
C ASP A 46 -5.92 -0.46 8.42
N THR A 47 -4.81 -1.11 8.75
CA THR A 47 -4.69 -2.57 8.79
C THR A 47 -4.94 -3.17 10.18
N SER A 48 -5.34 -2.36 11.17
CA SER A 48 -5.53 -2.81 12.55
C SER A 48 -6.57 -3.93 12.71
N MET A 49 -7.51 -4.01 11.76
CA MET A 49 -8.56 -5.04 11.71
C MET A 49 -8.14 -6.31 10.98
N VAL A 50 -6.98 -6.32 10.31
CA VAL A 50 -6.45 -7.49 9.60
C VAL A 50 -5.66 -8.35 10.57
N LYS A 51 -6.12 -9.57 10.81
CA LYS A 51 -5.47 -10.49 11.75
C LYS A 51 -4.15 -11.00 11.18
N PRO A 52 -3.02 -10.85 11.90
CA PRO A 52 -1.76 -11.42 11.47
C PRO A 52 -1.82 -12.95 11.44
N GLU A 53 -1.40 -13.53 10.32
CA GLU A 53 -1.18 -14.96 10.17
C GLU A 53 0.24 -15.31 10.57
N LYS A 54 0.37 -16.36 11.38
CA LYS A 54 1.69 -16.93 11.67
C LYS A 54 2.11 -17.81 10.50
N ARG A 55 3.21 -17.45 9.87
CA ARG A 55 3.82 -18.19 8.78
C ARG A 55 5.15 -18.79 9.20
N VAL A 56 5.55 -19.81 8.48
CA VAL A 56 6.79 -20.54 8.69
C VAL A 56 7.49 -20.65 7.35
N SER A 57 8.74 -20.22 7.28
CA SER A 57 9.61 -20.40 6.11
C SER A 57 10.79 -21.29 6.49
N TYR A 58 11.17 -22.15 5.55
CA TYR A 58 12.44 -22.85 5.59
C TYR A 58 13.37 -22.17 4.59
N THR A 59 14.38 -21.47 5.11
CA THR A 59 15.38 -20.77 4.30
C THR A 59 16.75 -21.04 4.91
N ASP A 60 17.74 -21.36 4.07
CA ASP A 60 19.10 -21.71 4.48
C ASP A 60 19.17 -22.85 5.52
N GLY A 61 18.31 -23.86 5.38
CA GLY A 61 18.23 -24.99 6.31
C GLY A 61 17.71 -24.63 7.71
N ARG A 62 17.20 -23.41 7.92
CA ARG A 62 16.68 -22.95 9.22
C ARG A 62 15.19 -22.66 9.16
N LEU A 63 14.49 -23.07 10.22
CA LEU A 63 13.08 -22.74 10.45
C LEU A 63 12.96 -21.30 10.92
N ARG A 64 12.33 -20.43 10.13
CA ARG A 64 12.00 -19.07 10.53
C ARG A 64 10.49 -18.93 10.69
N LYS A 65 10.06 -18.37 11.82
CA LYS A 65 8.67 -18.03 12.09
C LYS A 65 8.51 -16.52 11.90
N TYR A 66 7.52 -16.12 11.12
CA TYR A 66 7.18 -14.72 10.91
C TYR A 66 5.67 -14.54 10.96
N TYR A 67 5.24 -13.29 11.03
CA TYR A 67 3.83 -12.92 10.94
C TYR A 67 3.64 -12.13 9.66
N GLN A 68 2.47 -12.25 9.04
CA GLN A 68 2.10 -11.55 7.82
C GLN A 68 0.62 -11.19 7.88
N ILE A 69 0.26 -10.04 7.34
CA ILE A 69 -1.12 -9.69 7.03
C ILE A 69 -1.28 -9.67 5.50
N ASN A 70 -2.46 -10.03 5.02
CA ASN A 70 -2.78 -10.00 3.59
C ASN A 70 -4.02 -9.13 3.40
N TYR A 71 -3.90 -8.14 2.54
CA TYR A 71 -4.98 -7.26 2.15
C TYR A 71 -4.72 -6.69 0.76
N ASP A 72 -5.78 -6.31 0.08
CA ASP A 72 -5.73 -5.60 -1.19
C ASP A 72 -6.10 -4.14 -0.98
N ILE A 73 -5.47 -3.23 -1.71
CA ILE A 73 -5.96 -1.86 -1.86
C ILE A 73 -6.97 -1.84 -2.99
N VAL A 74 -8.18 -1.38 -2.69
CA VAL A 74 -9.25 -1.21 -3.67
C VAL A 74 -9.45 0.26 -3.92
N LEU A 75 -9.06 0.68 -5.12
CA LEU A 75 -9.30 2.02 -5.64
C LEU A 75 -10.72 2.10 -6.21
N LEU A 76 -11.47 3.08 -5.74
CA LEU A 76 -12.83 3.37 -6.16
C LEU A 76 -12.81 4.68 -6.93
N PHE A 77 -13.08 4.60 -8.23
CA PHE A 77 -13.14 5.75 -9.12
C PHE A 77 -14.58 6.28 -9.20
N GLY A 78 -14.80 7.45 -8.62
CA GLY A 78 -15.98 8.27 -8.90
C GLY A 78 -15.75 9.17 -10.12
N LEU A 79 -16.72 10.03 -10.43
CA LEU A 79 -16.59 11.01 -11.53
C LEU A 79 -15.37 11.92 -11.36
N THR A 80 -15.20 12.49 -10.17
CA THR A 80 -14.09 13.41 -9.86
C THR A 80 -13.36 13.04 -8.56
N GLU A 81 -13.74 11.93 -7.93
CA GLU A 81 -13.25 11.56 -6.60
C GLU A 81 -12.62 10.17 -6.65
N LEU A 82 -11.36 10.06 -6.25
CA LEU A 82 -10.68 8.79 -6.00
C LEU A 82 -10.82 8.47 -4.50
N LYS A 83 -11.31 7.28 -4.18
CA LYS A 83 -11.31 6.72 -2.82
C LYS A 83 -10.50 5.45 -2.77
N ALA A 84 -10.00 5.12 -1.58
CA ALA A 84 -9.36 3.85 -1.31
C ALA A 84 -10.06 3.16 -0.13
N GLN A 85 -10.03 1.83 -0.15
CA GLN A 85 -10.38 0.98 0.98
C GLN A 85 -9.48 -0.25 0.95
N ILE A 86 -9.31 -0.92 2.09
CA ILE A 86 -8.68 -2.24 2.07
C ILE A 86 -9.74 -3.34 1.91
N ALA A 87 -9.38 -4.43 1.26
CA ALA A 87 -10.12 -5.68 1.26
C ALA A 87 -9.26 -6.78 1.89
N TYR A 88 -9.83 -7.63 2.72
CA TYR A 88 -9.10 -8.72 3.35
C TYR A 88 -10.02 -9.90 3.67
N MET A 89 -9.47 -11.10 3.73
CA MET A 89 -10.23 -12.31 4.05
C MET A 89 -10.23 -12.58 5.54
N GLU A 90 -11.41 -12.76 6.13
CA GLU A 90 -11.57 -13.23 7.49
C GLU A 90 -12.45 -14.47 7.50
N ARG A 91 -11.86 -15.61 7.88
CA ARG A 91 -12.56 -16.92 7.96
C ARG A 91 -13.30 -17.28 6.66
N GLY A 92 -12.67 -17.00 5.51
CA GLY A 92 -13.25 -17.30 4.20
C GLY A 92 -14.29 -16.29 3.70
N VAL A 93 -14.53 -15.20 4.43
CA VAL A 93 -15.43 -14.11 4.03
C VAL A 93 -14.62 -12.84 3.81
N GLU A 94 -14.83 -12.21 2.67
CA GLU A 94 -14.20 -10.91 2.38
C GLU A 94 -14.77 -9.82 3.31
N LYS A 95 -13.89 -8.97 3.81
CA LYS A 95 -14.16 -7.81 4.65
C LYS A 95 -13.56 -6.56 4.01
N ARG A 96 -14.09 -5.40 4.41
CA ARG A 96 -13.62 -4.09 3.99
C ARG A 96 -13.16 -3.28 5.19
N GLY A 97 -12.14 -2.46 5.00
CA GLY A 97 -11.60 -1.56 6.00
C GLY A 97 -11.26 -0.20 5.39
N THR A 98 -11.06 0.80 6.22
CA THR A 98 -10.82 2.18 5.80
C THR A 98 -9.41 2.36 5.24
N ALA A 99 -9.29 3.14 4.17
CA ALA A 99 -8.04 3.71 3.71
C ALA A 99 -8.25 5.16 3.29
N ALA A 100 -7.21 5.98 3.39
CA ALA A 100 -7.24 7.38 2.96
C ALA A 100 -6.29 7.59 1.79
N VAL A 101 -6.73 8.34 0.79
CA VAL A 101 -5.87 8.80 -0.31
C VAL A 101 -5.27 10.14 0.11
N ILE A 102 -3.94 10.23 0.06
CA ILE A 102 -3.15 11.43 0.33
C ILE A 102 -2.49 11.80 -0.98
N TYR A 103 -2.77 13.00 -1.46
CA TYR A 103 -2.08 13.57 -2.61
C TYR A 103 -0.84 14.30 -2.13
N ASP A 104 0.26 14.18 -2.87
CA ASP A 104 1.39 15.07 -2.66
C ASP A 104 0.95 16.48 -3.08
N ASP A 105 1.10 17.44 -2.16
CA ASP A 105 0.77 18.83 -2.43
C ASP A 105 1.85 19.41 -3.35
N ASP A 106 1.57 19.53 -4.64
CA ASP A 106 2.42 20.20 -5.64
C ASP A 106 2.48 21.74 -5.42
N GLY A 107 2.51 22.18 -4.15
CA GLY A 107 1.91 23.45 -3.73
C GLY A 107 2.81 24.57 -3.21
N LEU A 108 4.12 24.40 -2.97
CA LEU A 108 4.99 25.52 -2.52
C LEU A 108 6.44 25.45 -3.04
N ASN A 109 6.64 25.67 -4.34
CA ASN A 109 7.81 26.43 -4.78
C ASN A 109 7.50 27.92 -4.63
N VAL A 110 7.63 28.47 -3.42
CA VAL A 110 7.69 29.93 -3.23
C VAL A 110 9.07 30.40 -3.70
N SER A 111 9.26 30.48 -5.01
CA SER A 111 10.39 31.17 -5.63
C SER A 111 9.98 32.57 -6.13
N ASP A 112 9.05 33.23 -5.44
CA ASP A 112 8.67 34.61 -5.79
C ASP A 112 8.36 35.42 -4.53
N ARG A 113 9.41 35.70 -3.75
CA ARG A 113 9.49 36.89 -2.89
C ARG A 113 10.94 37.37 -2.83
N SER A 114 11.31 38.22 -3.78
CA SER A 114 12.31 39.26 -3.56
C SER A 114 11.69 40.60 -3.97
N PRO A 115 11.79 41.60 -3.11
CA PRO A 115 12.30 42.90 -3.52
C PRO A 115 13.71 43.12 -2.97
#